data_AF-A0A9P6QXS7-F1
#
_entry.id   AF-A0A9P6QXS7-F1
#
_cell.length_a   1.000
_cell.length_b   1.000
_cell.length_c   1.000
_cell.angle_alpha   90.00
_cell.angle_beta   90.00
_cell.angle_gamma   90.00
#
_symmetry.space_group_name_H-M   'P 1'
#
loop_
_entity.id
_entity.type
_entity.pdbx_description
1 polymer ?
#
loop_
_entity_poly.entity_id
_entity_poly.type
_entity_poly.pdbx_seq_one_letter_code
_entity_poly.pdbx_strand_id
1 'polypeptide(L)'
;MVSVDEVLSIIACFMFAGLFVGFLLRIIKSRWTVYYFLLAFALLRIVAYSIRAYIDSGAISPADSAFINLYITETILLSLGAIVFIKVLARLYGSILPKLRSQSMREPDLFERYVVERTRLFLLPLVALIIAGATLSTPDHSASQLELGATLRKIGICLLLILGLWFWYAAFTYRNLYSDNVRAFNIALITTTLMDISLVYKVVYAFYPQAQTTTAAFFILSPLIEFTALCVLCVDLKSHFLGHPFANDVEIQPTSGSGYHNV
;
A
#
# COMPACT_ATOMS: atom_id res chain seq x y z
N MET A 1 -32.54 -10.12 6.57
CA MET A 1 -32.18 -9.05 7.52
C MET A 1 -30.71 -8.74 7.25
N VAL A 2 -30.39 -7.52 6.84
CA VAL A 2 -29.01 -7.13 6.46
C VAL A 2 -28.13 -7.20 7.69
N SER A 3 -26.99 -7.90 7.60
CA SER A 3 -26.07 -8.03 8.72
C SER A 3 -25.23 -6.75 8.89
N VAL A 4 -24.75 -6.46 10.11
CA VAL A 4 -23.88 -5.29 10.34
C VAL A 4 -22.58 -5.41 9.53
N ASP A 5 -22.04 -6.64 9.39
CA ASP A 5 -20.82 -6.92 8.62
C ASP A 5 -21.01 -6.67 7.11
N GLU A 6 -22.19 -6.96 6.57
CA GLU A 6 -22.57 -6.64 5.19
C GLU A 6 -22.53 -5.13 4.96
N VAL A 7 -23.17 -4.34 5.83
CA VAL A 7 -23.18 -2.86 5.73
C VAL A 7 -21.77 -2.29 5.78
N LEU A 8 -20.94 -2.78 6.72
CA LEU A 8 -19.56 -2.31 6.87
C LEU A 8 -18.69 -2.63 5.64
N SER A 9 -18.87 -3.81 5.06
CA SER A 9 -18.18 -4.21 3.83
C SER A 9 -18.59 -3.32 2.65
N ILE A 10 -19.87 -2.98 2.54
CA ILE A 10 -20.37 -2.05 1.51
C ILE A 10 -19.77 -0.64 1.70
N ILE A 11 -19.76 -0.11 2.93
CA ILE A 11 -19.18 1.20 3.23
C ILE A 11 -17.69 1.23 2.86
N ALA A 12 -16.92 0.22 3.29
CA ALA A 12 -15.50 0.11 2.95
C ALA A 12 -15.28 0.08 1.43
N CYS A 13 -16.10 -0.70 0.71
CA CYS A 13 -16.06 -0.75 -0.76
C CYS A 13 -16.22 0.64 -1.39
N PHE A 14 -17.23 1.41 -0.98
CA PHE A 14 -17.45 2.77 -1.49
C PHE A 14 -16.32 3.74 -1.13
N MET A 15 -15.75 3.65 0.06
CA MET A 15 -14.61 4.47 0.48
C MET A 15 -13.39 4.25 -0.43
N PHE A 16 -13.03 2.99 -0.71
CA PHE A 16 -11.93 2.67 -1.62
C PHE A 16 -12.26 2.97 -3.09
N ALA A 17 -13.53 2.88 -3.50
CA ALA A 17 -13.98 3.29 -4.84
C ALA A 17 -13.78 4.79 -5.07
N GLY A 18 -14.09 5.64 -4.08
CA GLY A 18 -13.82 7.08 -4.14
C GLY A 18 -12.33 7.38 -4.33
N LEU A 19 -11.46 6.69 -3.56
CA LEU A 19 -10.01 6.81 -3.71
C LEU A 19 -9.52 6.30 -5.08
N PHE A 20 -10.07 5.20 -5.58
CA PHE A 20 -9.75 4.66 -6.90
C PHE A 20 -10.00 5.71 -8.00
N VAL A 21 -11.17 6.36 -7.99
CA VAL A 21 -11.48 7.44 -8.94
C VAL A 21 -10.50 8.61 -8.78
N GLY A 22 -10.19 9.00 -7.54
CA GLY A 22 -9.20 10.05 -7.26
C GLY A 22 -7.81 9.74 -7.82
N PHE A 23 -7.31 8.50 -7.64
CA PHE A 23 -6.04 8.06 -8.20
C PHE A 23 -6.09 7.90 -9.71
N LEU A 24 -7.21 7.46 -10.29
CA LEU A 24 -7.39 7.35 -11.74
C LEU A 24 -7.25 8.72 -12.41
N LEU A 25 -7.90 9.76 -11.87
CA LEU A 25 -7.77 11.12 -12.36
C LEU A 25 -6.31 11.62 -12.29
N ARG A 26 -5.58 11.26 -11.23
CA ARG A 26 -4.16 11.59 -11.08
C ARG A 26 -3.26 10.83 -12.06
N ILE A 27 -3.55 9.56 -12.35
CA ILE A 27 -2.85 8.78 -13.39
C ILE A 27 -3.00 9.46 -14.75
N ILE A 28 -4.22 9.86 -15.11
CA ILE A 28 -4.51 10.50 -16.39
C ILE A 28 -3.67 11.79 -16.55
N LYS A 29 -3.55 12.59 -15.49
CA LYS A 29 -2.78 13.86 -15.50
C LYS A 29 -1.27 13.68 -15.45
N SER A 30 -0.75 12.76 -14.65
CA SER A 30 0.67 12.73 -14.26
C SER A 30 1.44 11.52 -14.80
N ARG A 31 0.73 10.41 -15.09
CA ARG A 31 1.27 9.09 -15.50
C ARG A 31 2.39 8.54 -14.61
N TRP A 32 2.53 9.06 -13.40
CA TRP A 32 3.57 8.62 -12.48
C TRP A 32 3.27 7.21 -11.95
N THR A 33 4.29 6.34 -11.97
CA THR A 33 4.17 4.91 -11.68
C THR A 33 3.61 4.61 -10.30
N VAL A 34 3.85 5.47 -9.31
CA VAL A 34 3.30 5.35 -7.94
C VAL A 34 1.77 5.30 -7.95
N TYR A 35 1.11 6.11 -8.79
CA TYR A 35 -0.34 6.15 -8.84
C TYR A 35 -0.95 4.85 -9.37
N TYR A 36 -0.26 4.11 -10.26
CA TYR A 36 -0.71 2.78 -10.70
C TYR A 36 -0.72 1.77 -9.55
N PHE A 37 0.27 1.83 -8.65
CA PHE A 37 0.30 0.95 -7.47
C PHE A 37 -0.78 1.33 -6.45
N LEU A 38 -1.07 2.62 -6.29
CA LEU A 38 -2.17 3.09 -5.45
C LEU A 38 -3.54 2.68 -6.01
N LEU A 39 -3.70 2.76 -7.33
CA LEU A 39 -4.90 2.28 -8.02
C LEU A 39 -5.08 0.77 -7.84
N ALA A 40 -4.00 -0.01 -8.02
CA ALA A 40 -4.02 -1.46 -7.81
C ALA A 40 -4.35 -1.82 -6.36
N PHE A 41 -3.82 -1.09 -5.39
CA PHE A 41 -4.17 -1.26 -3.97
C PHE A 41 -5.66 -1.00 -3.75
N ALA A 42 -6.18 0.14 -4.22
CA ALA A 42 -7.60 0.48 -4.06
C ALA A 42 -8.51 -0.55 -4.74
N LEU A 43 -8.17 -1.00 -5.95
CA LEU A 43 -8.92 -2.03 -6.66
C LEU A 43 -8.95 -3.36 -5.91
N LEU A 44 -7.82 -3.79 -5.36
CA LEU A 44 -7.74 -4.99 -4.54
C LEU A 44 -8.69 -4.91 -3.34
N ARG A 45 -8.79 -3.73 -2.70
CA ARG A 45 -9.75 -3.51 -1.59
C ARG A 45 -11.20 -3.54 -2.06
N ILE A 46 -11.52 -2.86 -3.15
CA ILE A 46 -12.87 -2.87 -3.73
C ILE A 46 -13.33 -4.31 -3.99
N VAL A 47 -12.50 -5.11 -4.67
CA VAL A 47 -12.82 -6.51 -4.98
C VAL A 47 -13.02 -7.32 -3.71
N ALA A 48 -12.10 -7.22 -2.75
CA ALA A 48 -12.18 -7.97 -1.50
C ALA A 48 -13.43 -7.63 -0.67
N TYR A 49 -13.76 -6.36 -0.49
CA TYR A 49 -14.96 -5.94 0.25
C TYR A 49 -16.26 -6.23 -0.51
N SER A 50 -16.23 -6.21 -1.85
CA SER A 50 -17.40 -6.60 -2.67
C SER A 50 -17.71 -8.08 -2.53
N ILE A 51 -16.69 -8.95 -2.61
CA ILE A 51 -16.90 -10.40 -2.41
C ILE A 51 -17.37 -10.66 -0.98
N ARG A 52 -16.82 -9.96 0.01
CA ARG A 52 -17.25 -10.09 1.40
C ARG A 52 -18.70 -9.68 1.62
N ALA A 53 -19.12 -8.53 1.09
CA ALA A 53 -20.51 -8.12 1.13
C ALA A 53 -21.44 -9.15 0.48
N TYR A 54 -21.02 -9.76 -0.64
CA TYR A 54 -21.75 -10.84 -1.28
C TYR A 54 -21.89 -12.09 -0.38
N ILE A 55 -20.82 -12.49 0.31
CA ILE A 55 -20.86 -13.62 1.26
C ILE A 55 -21.77 -13.31 2.45
N ASP A 56 -21.63 -12.12 3.04
CA ASP A 56 -22.36 -11.70 4.23
C ASP A 56 -23.87 -11.48 3.97
N SER A 57 -24.28 -11.38 2.69
CA SER A 57 -25.68 -11.37 2.26
C SER A 57 -26.39 -12.74 2.35
N GLY A 58 -25.65 -13.81 2.66
CA GLY A 58 -26.19 -15.17 2.79
C GLY A 58 -26.33 -15.92 1.47
N ALA A 59 -25.67 -15.44 0.40
CA ALA A 59 -25.75 -16.04 -0.94
C ALA A 59 -24.97 -17.36 -1.11
N ILE A 60 -24.17 -17.75 -0.11
CA ILE A 60 -23.29 -18.94 -0.13
C ILE A 60 -23.52 -19.78 1.13
N SER A 61 -23.33 -21.10 1.04
CA SER A 61 -23.38 -22.05 2.17
C SER A 61 -22.50 -21.59 3.35
N PRO A 62 -22.94 -21.78 4.62
CA PRO A 62 -22.18 -21.36 5.82
C PRO A 62 -20.77 -21.96 5.96
N ALA A 63 -20.56 -23.18 5.43
CA ALA A 63 -19.25 -23.83 5.49
C ALA A 63 -18.26 -23.20 4.49
N ASP A 64 -18.74 -22.90 3.28
CA ASP A 64 -17.95 -22.26 2.24
C ASP A 64 -17.70 -20.78 2.54
N SER A 65 -18.67 -20.10 3.16
CA SER A 65 -18.55 -18.69 3.55
C SER A 65 -17.43 -18.46 4.56
N ALA A 66 -17.26 -19.35 5.55
CA ALA A 66 -16.19 -19.24 6.55
C ALA A 66 -14.80 -19.37 5.92
N PHE A 67 -14.62 -20.36 5.02
CA PHE A 67 -13.36 -20.55 4.31
C PHE A 67 -13.04 -19.37 3.39
N ILE A 68 -14.01 -18.94 2.57
CA ILE A 68 -13.81 -17.84 1.62
C ILE A 68 -13.55 -16.52 2.37
N ASN A 69 -14.26 -16.25 3.48
CA ASN A 69 -14.01 -15.06 4.30
C ASN A 69 -12.60 -15.07 4.92
N LEU A 70 -12.13 -16.23 5.38
CA LEU A 70 -10.77 -16.38 5.89
C LEU A 70 -9.73 -16.18 4.78
N TYR A 71 -9.95 -16.76 3.60
CA TYR A 71 -9.07 -16.60 2.45
C TYR A 71 -8.97 -15.15 1.97
N ILE A 72 -10.11 -14.46 1.80
CA ILE A 72 -10.16 -13.04 1.38
C ILE A 72 -9.50 -12.16 2.42
N THR A 73 -9.81 -12.40 3.70
CA THR A 73 -9.21 -11.65 4.79
C THR A 73 -7.70 -11.85 4.77
N GLU A 74 -7.22 -13.07 4.96
CA GLU A 74 -5.81 -13.31 5.23
C GLU A 74 -4.92 -13.19 3.99
N THR A 75 -5.37 -13.69 2.84
CA THR A 75 -4.52 -13.71 1.63
C THR A 75 -4.61 -12.39 0.87
N ILE A 76 -5.82 -11.89 0.64
CA ILE A 76 -6.04 -10.71 -0.21
C ILE A 76 -5.86 -9.43 0.60
N LEU A 77 -6.67 -9.22 1.65
CA LEU A 77 -6.67 -7.99 2.43
C LEU A 77 -5.40 -7.84 3.29
N LEU A 78 -4.97 -8.91 3.97
CA LEU A 78 -3.82 -8.81 4.87
C LEU A 78 -2.51 -8.85 4.09
N SER A 79 -2.25 -9.91 3.34
CA SER A 79 -0.94 -10.18 2.75
C SER A 79 -0.68 -9.47 1.43
N LEU A 80 -1.53 -9.63 0.40
CA LEU A 80 -1.32 -8.99 -0.90
C LEU A 80 -1.43 -7.46 -0.81
N GLY A 81 -2.39 -6.95 -0.03
CA GLY A 81 -2.51 -5.52 0.24
C GLY A 81 -1.21 -4.93 0.81
N ALA A 82 -0.62 -5.57 1.83
CA ALA A 82 0.63 -5.13 2.43
C ALA A 82 1.81 -5.12 1.43
N ILE A 83 1.91 -6.14 0.57
CA ILE A 83 2.95 -6.18 -0.49
C ILE A 83 2.83 -5.00 -1.44
N VAL A 84 1.60 -4.70 -1.92
CA VAL A 84 1.37 -3.57 -2.82
C VAL A 84 1.73 -2.26 -2.14
N PHE A 85 1.42 -2.12 -0.85
CA PHE A 85 1.80 -0.94 -0.09
C PHE A 85 3.33 -0.78 0.05
N ILE A 86 4.05 -1.84 0.36
CA ILE A 86 5.53 -1.79 0.41
C ILE A 86 6.11 -1.39 -0.95
N LYS A 87 5.50 -1.84 -2.07
CA LYS A 87 5.89 -1.35 -3.41
C LYS A 87 5.64 0.14 -3.59
N VAL A 88 4.54 0.69 -3.06
CA VAL A 88 4.27 2.13 -3.07
C VAL A 88 5.39 2.86 -2.35
N LEU A 89 5.74 2.45 -1.12
CA LEU A 89 6.83 3.05 -0.35
C LEU A 89 8.16 2.97 -1.09
N ALA A 90 8.56 1.78 -1.56
CA ALA A 90 9.78 1.61 -2.33
C ALA A 90 9.86 2.54 -3.55
N ARG A 91 8.73 2.76 -4.25
CA ARG A 91 8.68 3.68 -5.39
C ARG A 91 8.72 5.15 -4.99
N LEU A 92 8.09 5.54 -3.89
CA LEU A 92 8.20 6.89 -3.33
C LEU A 92 9.66 7.19 -2.98
N TYR A 93 10.32 6.30 -2.25
CA TYR A 93 11.75 6.42 -1.93
C TYR A 93 12.64 6.41 -3.16
N GLY A 94 12.41 5.48 -4.11
CA GLY A 94 13.16 5.43 -5.36
C GLY A 94 13.01 6.68 -6.23
N SER A 95 12.00 7.51 -5.99
CA SER A 95 11.81 8.78 -6.70
C SER A 95 12.54 9.97 -6.08
N ILE A 96 12.70 9.98 -4.75
CA ILE A 96 13.26 11.13 -4.01
C ILE A 96 14.77 10.96 -3.75
N LEU A 97 15.22 9.73 -3.47
CA LEU A 97 16.60 9.46 -3.06
C LEU A 97 17.66 9.80 -4.12
N PRO A 98 17.44 9.58 -5.44
CA PRO A 98 18.38 10.04 -6.46
C PRO A 98 18.59 11.56 -6.47
N LYS A 99 17.55 12.33 -6.15
CA LYS A 99 17.64 13.80 -6.08
C LYS A 99 18.46 14.25 -4.88
N LEU A 100 18.21 13.63 -3.74
CA LEU A 100 18.96 13.92 -2.51
C LEU A 100 20.44 13.57 -2.66
N ARG A 101 20.77 12.47 -3.36
CA ARG A 101 22.16 12.11 -3.71
C ARG A 101 22.86 13.19 -4.53
N SER A 102 22.16 13.80 -5.50
CA SER A 102 22.73 14.89 -6.30
C SER A 102 23.02 16.16 -5.48
N GLN A 103 22.37 16.31 -4.32
CA GLN A 103 22.50 17.48 -3.45
C GLN A 103 23.50 17.30 -2.31
N SER A 104 23.69 16.08 -1.79
CA SER A 104 24.44 15.85 -0.54
C SER A 104 25.83 15.24 -0.69
N MET A 105 26.26 14.86 -1.90
CA MET A 105 27.49 14.06 -2.16
C MET A 105 27.66 12.84 -1.23
N ARG A 106 26.58 12.37 -0.59
CA ARG A 106 26.63 11.27 0.37
C ARG A 106 26.43 9.95 -0.36
N GLU A 107 27.24 8.96 -0.02
CA GLU A 107 27.06 7.61 -0.56
C GLU A 107 25.70 7.02 -0.13
N PRO A 108 25.07 6.21 -1.00
CA PRO A 108 23.81 5.54 -0.68
C PRO A 108 24.03 4.60 0.51
N ASP A 109 23.17 4.70 1.52
CA ASP A 109 23.21 3.84 2.71
C ASP A 109 22.71 2.41 2.39
N LEU A 110 22.89 1.46 3.30
CA LEU A 110 22.46 0.07 3.16
C LEU A 110 20.96 -0.04 2.82
N PHE A 111 20.12 0.81 3.42
CA PHE A 111 18.69 0.86 3.09
C PHE A 111 18.43 1.20 1.62
N GLU A 112 19.13 2.20 1.07
CA GLU A 112 19.01 2.57 -0.34
C GLU A 112 19.46 1.45 -1.27
N ARG A 113 20.66 0.92 -1.04
CA ARG A 113 21.30 -0.08 -1.91
C ARG A 113 20.54 -1.40 -1.93
N TYR A 114 20.00 -1.83 -0.79
CA TYR A 114 19.37 -3.14 -0.66
C TYR A 114 17.86 -3.05 -0.72
N VAL A 115 17.21 -2.19 0.08
CA VAL A 115 15.75 -2.22 0.24
C VAL A 115 15.04 -1.50 -0.91
N VAL A 116 15.53 -0.34 -1.33
CA VAL A 116 14.88 0.47 -2.39
C VAL A 116 15.27 -0.01 -3.78
N GLU A 117 16.56 -0.21 -4.05
CA GLU A 117 17.03 -0.63 -5.38
C GLU A 117 16.73 -2.12 -5.65
N ARG A 118 16.75 -2.97 -4.62
CA ARG A 118 16.51 -4.42 -4.75
C ARG A 118 15.25 -4.89 -4.05
N THR A 119 14.22 -4.05 -3.95
CA THR A 119 12.93 -4.40 -3.30
C THR A 119 12.34 -5.72 -3.82
N ARG A 120 12.57 -6.04 -5.11
CA ARG A 120 12.11 -7.30 -5.72
C ARG A 120 12.69 -8.54 -5.03
N LEU A 121 13.94 -8.50 -4.57
CA LEU A 121 14.60 -9.63 -3.90
C LEU A 121 13.98 -9.93 -2.54
N PHE A 122 13.44 -8.93 -1.86
CA PHE A 122 12.75 -9.09 -0.58
C PHE A 122 11.28 -9.46 -0.78
N LEU A 123 10.61 -8.84 -1.76
CA LEU A 123 9.18 -9.07 -1.99
C LEU A 123 8.87 -10.41 -2.67
N LEU A 124 9.71 -10.92 -3.57
CA LEU A 124 9.45 -12.19 -4.27
C LEU A 124 9.34 -13.38 -3.30
N PRO A 125 10.28 -13.59 -2.37
CA PRO A 125 10.17 -14.64 -1.36
C PRO A 125 8.92 -14.46 -0.49
N LEU A 126 8.57 -13.23 -0.12
CA LEU A 126 7.37 -12.95 0.67
C LEU A 126 6.08 -13.29 -0.08
N VAL A 127 5.99 -12.90 -1.35
CA VAL A 127 4.88 -13.27 -2.24
C VAL A 127 4.78 -14.79 -2.36
N ALA A 128 5.90 -15.48 -2.58
CA ALA A 128 5.93 -16.94 -2.67
C ALA A 128 5.46 -17.60 -1.37
N LEU A 129 5.92 -17.10 -0.21
CA LEU A 129 5.53 -17.60 1.11
C LEU A 129 4.04 -17.41 1.38
N ILE A 130 3.48 -16.27 0.98
CA ILE A 130 2.04 -15.96 1.11
C ILE A 130 1.19 -16.85 0.20
N ILE A 131 1.57 -17.02 -1.07
CA ILE A 131 0.86 -17.89 -2.01
C ILE A 131 0.96 -19.36 -1.56
N ALA A 132 2.15 -19.81 -1.16
CA ALA A 132 2.34 -21.16 -0.62
C ALA A 132 1.52 -21.38 0.66
N GLY A 133 1.51 -20.39 1.56
CA GLY A 133 0.69 -20.44 2.78
C GLY A 133 -0.80 -20.52 2.48
N ALA A 134 -1.29 -19.75 1.50
CA ALA A 134 -2.70 -19.73 1.11
C ALA A 134 -3.13 -21.03 0.41
N THR A 135 -2.30 -21.55 -0.50
CA THR A 135 -2.57 -22.82 -1.21
C THR A 135 -2.58 -24.01 -0.26
N LEU A 136 -1.63 -24.09 0.68
CA LEU A 136 -1.59 -25.17 1.67
C LEU A 136 -2.70 -25.09 2.73
N SER A 137 -3.42 -23.96 2.79
CA SER A 137 -4.52 -23.76 3.74
C SER A 137 -5.90 -24.15 3.17
N THR A 138 -5.98 -24.75 1.98
CA THR A 138 -7.25 -25.23 1.40
C THR A 138 -7.76 -26.48 2.13
N PRO A 139 -9.08 -26.62 2.32
CA PRO A 139 -9.69 -27.68 3.14
C PRO A 139 -9.46 -29.10 2.61
N ASP A 140 -9.08 -29.25 1.34
CA ASP A 140 -8.78 -30.55 0.73
C ASP A 140 -7.42 -31.14 1.17
N HIS A 141 -6.65 -30.39 1.96
CA HIS A 141 -5.32 -30.78 2.44
C HIS A 141 -5.33 -31.43 3.83
N SER A 142 -4.26 -32.18 4.14
CA SER A 142 -4.11 -32.83 5.44
C SER A 142 -3.97 -31.79 6.57
N ALA A 143 -4.31 -32.18 7.81
CA ALA A 143 -4.18 -31.30 8.98
C ALA A 143 -2.76 -30.72 9.15
N SER A 144 -1.72 -31.51 8.83
CA SER A 144 -0.32 -31.05 8.86
C SER A 144 0.00 -30.01 7.79
N GLN A 145 -0.62 -30.09 6.61
CA GLN A 145 -0.46 -29.09 5.54
C GLN A 145 -1.17 -27.78 5.90
N LEU A 146 -2.35 -27.87 6.51
CA LEU A 146 -3.10 -26.72 7.01
C LEU A 146 -2.30 -25.94 8.07
N GLU A 147 -1.65 -26.65 9.00
CA GLU A 147 -0.81 -26.04 10.04
C GLU A 147 0.45 -25.38 9.46
N LEU A 148 1.10 -26.04 8.49
CA LEU A 148 2.23 -25.46 7.76
C LEU A 148 1.81 -24.20 7.00
N GLY A 149 0.66 -24.23 6.31
CA GLY A 149 0.11 -23.09 5.60
C GLY A 149 -0.18 -21.89 6.52
N ALA A 150 -0.76 -22.14 7.69
CA ALA A 150 -0.95 -21.12 8.73
C ALA A 150 0.39 -20.53 9.23
N THR A 151 1.39 -21.39 9.44
CA THR A 151 2.73 -20.96 9.90
C THR A 151 3.44 -20.10 8.87
N LEU A 152 3.42 -20.51 7.59
CA LEU A 152 4.00 -19.72 6.50
C LEU A 152 3.35 -18.33 6.40
N ARG A 153 2.02 -18.23 6.53
CA ARG A 153 1.32 -16.93 6.54
C ARG A 153 1.78 -16.03 7.69
N LYS A 154 1.88 -16.57 8.91
CA LYS A 154 2.35 -15.85 10.09
C LYS A 154 3.76 -15.28 9.88
N ILE A 155 4.68 -16.11 9.40
CA ILE A 155 6.06 -15.70 9.09
C ILE A 155 6.05 -14.58 8.03
N GLY A 156 5.24 -14.72 6.98
CA GLY A 156 5.13 -13.72 5.92
C GLY A 156 4.68 -12.36 6.42
N ILE A 157 3.66 -12.32 7.27
CA ILE A 157 3.14 -11.07 7.86
C ILE A 157 4.20 -10.45 8.80
N CYS A 158 4.89 -11.25 9.62
CA CYS A 158 5.97 -10.75 10.48
C CYS A 158 7.11 -10.12 9.68
N LEU A 159 7.54 -10.75 8.58
CA LEU A 159 8.58 -10.20 7.72
C LEU A 159 8.12 -8.92 7.00
N LEU A 160 6.84 -8.83 6.62
CA LEU A 160 6.26 -7.59 6.09
C LEU A 160 6.27 -6.45 7.12
N LEU A 161 5.97 -6.75 8.39
CA LEU A 161 6.05 -5.78 9.49
C LEU A 161 7.49 -5.29 9.70
N ILE A 162 8.47 -6.20 9.74
CA ILE A 162 9.89 -5.82 9.85
C ILE A 162 10.31 -4.90 8.70
N LEU A 163 9.87 -5.21 7.48
CA LEU A 163 10.16 -4.38 6.32
C LEU A 163 9.48 -3.00 6.43
N GLY A 164 8.23 -2.93 6.91
CA GLY A 164 7.52 -1.69 7.19
C GLY A 164 8.26 -0.79 8.20
N LEU A 165 8.68 -1.37 9.33
CA LEU A 165 9.49 -0.67 10.35
C LEU A 165 10.81 -0.13 9.78
N TRP A 166 11.42 -0.82 8.81
CA TRP A 166 12.62 -0.32 8.16
C TRP A 166 12.34 0.92 7.29
N PHE A 167 11.24 0.93 6.54
CA PHE A 167 10.77 2.12 5.82
C PHE A 167 10.42 3.28 6.76
N TRP A 168 9.88 2.97 7.95
CA TRP A 168 9.58 3.95 8.98
C TRP A 168 10.85 4.59 9.53
N TYR A 169 11.84 3.76 9.90
CA TYR A 169 13.14 4.22 10.39
C TYR A 169 13.86 5.08 9.34
N ALA A 170 13.80 4.69 8.06
CA ALA A 170 14.34 5.48 6.96
C ALA A 170 13.63 6.83 6.83
N ALA A 171 12.29 6.88 6.93
CA ALA A 171 11.52 8.13 6.86
C ALA A 171 11.94 9.08 7.97
N PHE A 172 12.03 8.58 9.19
CA PHE A 172 12.44 9.36 10.35
C PHE A 172 13.87 9.90 10.19
N THR A 173 14.80 9.04 9.76
CA THR A 173 16.21 9.41 9.58
C THR A 173 16.37 10.46 8.48
N TYR A 174 15.81 10.22 7.29
CA TYR A 174 15.95 11.15 6.16
C TYR A 174 15.20 12.47 6.37
N ARG A 175 14.08 12.47 7.11
CA ARG A 175 13.42 13.71 7.55
C ARG A 175 14.37 14.62 8.33
N ASN A 176 15.15 14.05 9.24
CA ASN A 176 16.06 14.83 10.10
C ASN A 176 17.31 15.28 9.33
N LEU A 177 17.69 14.55 8.28
CA LEU A 177 18.85 14.87 7.45
C LEU A 177 18.57 15.88 6.33
N TYR A 178 17.38 15.85 5.74
CA TYR A 178 17.05 16.64 4.55
C TYR A 178 15.92 17.63 4.85
N SER A 179 16.28 18.75 5.47
CA SER A 179 15.34 19.83 5.87
C SER A 179 14.45 20.31 4.73
N ASP A 180 15.01 20.38 3.51
CA ASP A 180 14.31 20.91 2.33
C ASP A 180 13.18 19.99 1.84
N ASN A 181 13.21 18.71 2.26
CA ASN A 181 12.25 17.68 1.84
C ASN A 181 11.40 17.16 3.01
N VAL A 182 11.37 17.87 4.14
CA VAL A 182 10.64 17.46 5.35
C VAL A 182 9.18 17.14 5.09
N ARG A 183 8.51 17.86 4.18
CA ARG A 183 7.11 17.58 3.82
C ARG A 183 6.92 16.21 3.18
N ALA A 184 7.79 15.83 2.24
CA ALA A 184 7.73 14.52 1.60
C ALA A 184 8.00 13.40 2.61
N PHE A 185 9.00 13.57 3.48
CA PHE A 185 9.30 12.60 4.52
C PHE A 185 8.24 12.54 5.62
N ASN A 186 7.55 13.63 5.94
CA ASN A 186 6.38 13.62 6.83
C ASN A 186 5.23 12.79 6.23
N ILE A 187 4.94 12.97 4.93
CA ILE A 187 3.94 12.17 4.22
C ILE A 187 4.32 10.68 4.29
N ALA A 188 5.58 10.35 3.97
CA ALA A 188 6.08 8.98 4.04
C ALA A 188 6.00 8.41 5.46
N LEU A 189 6.39 9.18 6.48
CA LEU A 189 6.37 8.78 7.89
C LEU A 189 4.94 8.51 8.39
N ILE A 190 4.01 9.44 8.14
CA ILE A 190 2.60 9.28 8.54
C ILE A 190 1.99 8.06 7.84
N THR A 191 2.21 7.94 6.54
CA THR A 191 1.67 6.82 5.76
C THR A 191 2.23 5.49 6.25
N THR A 192 3.54 5.40 6.46
CA THR A 192 4.18 4.17 6.95
C THR A 192 3.72 3.85 8.38
N THR A 193 3.62 4.84 9.27
CA THR A 193 3.11 4.66 10.64
C THR A 193 1.70 4.09 10.64
N LEU A 194 0.78 4.68 9.86
CA LEU A 194 -0.59 4.18 9.76
C LEU A 194 -0.60 2.73 9.23
N MET A 195 0.21 2.42 8.23
CA MET A 195 0.27 1.06 7.71
C MET A 195 0.95 0.06 8.64
N ASP A 196 1.94 0.46 9.42
CA ASP A 196 2.56 -0.39 10.45
C ASP A 196 1.56 -0.66 11.58
N ILE A 197 0.77 0.33 12.00
CA ILE A 197 -0.35 0.12 12.92
C ILE A 197 -1.32 -0.91 12.32
N SER A 198 -1.72 -0.74 11.05
CA SER A 198 -2.55 -1.72 10.36
C SER A 198 -1.92 -3.11 10.39
N LEU A 199 -0.63 -3.25 10.02
CA LEU A 199 0.13 -4.51 10.03
C LEU A 199 0.21 -5.15 11.41
N VAL A 200 0.39 -4.39 12.47
CA VAL A 200 0.36 -4.88 13.86
C VAL A 200 -1.00 -5.51 14.17
N TYR A 201 -2.11 -4.85 13.78
CA TYR A 201 -3.43 -5.50 13.87
C TYR A 201 -3.43 -6.82 13.09
N LYS A 202 -2.93 -6.85 11.86
CA LYS A 202 -2.89 -8.10 11.05
C LYS A 202 -2.09 -9.22 11.72
N VAL A 203 -0.96 -8.88 12.37
CA VAL A 203 -0.17 -9.84 13.17
C VAL A 203 -1.01 -10.35 14.34
N VAL A 204 -1.63 -9.48 15.13
CA VAL A 204 -2.46 -9.92 16.26
C VAL A 204 -3.59 -10.84 15.77
N TYR A 205 -4.26 -10.48 14.67
CA TYR A 205 -5.30 -11.30 14.06
C TYR A 205 -4.79 -12.69 13.64
N ALA A 206 -3.63 -12.76 12.99
CA ALA A 206 -3.05 -14.02 12.52
C ALA A 206 -2.60 -14.94 13.66
N PHE A 207 -2.20 -14.38 14.81
CA PHE A 207 -1.66 -15.14 15.94
C PHE A 207 -2.70 -15.50 17.01
N TYR A 208 -3.83 -14.80 17.07
CA TYR A 208 -4.86 -15.00 18.09
C TYR A 208 -6.22 -15.36 17.45
N PRO A 209 -6.53 -16.66 17.24
CA PRO A 209 -7.79 -17.11 16.64
C PRO A 209 -9.03 -16.62 17.39
N GLN A 210 -8.94 -16.44 18.70
CA GLN A 210 -10.03 -15.88 19.52
C GLN A 210 -10.38 -14.44 19.12
N ALA A 211 -9.41 -13.66 18.63
CA ALA A 211 -9.64 -12.31 18.10
C ALA A 211 -10.43 -12.31 16.77
N GLN A 212 -10.57 -13.46 16.12
CA GLN A 212 -11.41 -13.61 14.91
C GLN A 212 -12.91 -13.55 15.25
N THR A 213 -13.28 -13.74 16.53
CA THR A 213 -14.67 -13.62 17.00
C THR A 213 -15.11 -12.17 17.23
N THR A 214 -14.16 -11.24 17.41
CA THR A 214 -14.41 -9.79 17.54
C THR A 214 -14.19 -9.10 16.19
N THR A 215 -14.94 -9.57 15.19
CA THR A 215 -14.87 -9.13 13.79
C THR A 215 -14.98 -7.60 13.64
N ALA A 216 -15.92 -6.97 14.33
CA ALA A 216 -16.19 -5.53 14.16
C ALA A 216 -14.97 -4.64 14.45
N ALA A 217 -14.23 -4.86 15.55
CA ALA A 217 -13.08 -4.01 15.89
C ALA A 217 -11.91 -4.20 14.91
N PHE A 218 -11.66 -5.45 14.50
CA PHE A 218 -10.56 -5.78 13.58
C PHE A 218 -10.85 -5.33 12.14
N PHE A 219 -12.09 -5.47 11.68
CA PHE A 219 -12.49 -5.18 10.31
C PHE A 219 -12.92 -3.74 10.07
N ILE A 220 -13.22 -2.95 11.11
CA ILE A 220 -13.47 -1.51 10.95
C ILE A 220 -12.16 -0.73 11.03
N LEU A 221 -11.29 -1.07 11.99
CA LEU A 221 -10.14 -0.23 12.28
C LEU A 221 -9.04 -0.34 11.22
N SER A 222 -8.67 -1.57 10.80
CA SER A 222 -7.62 -1.76 9.79
C SER A 222 -7.96 -1.06 8.46
N PRO A 223 -9.19 -1.17 7.90
CA PRO A 223 -9.52 -0.52 6.63
C PRO A 223 -9.64 0.99 6.75
N LEU A 224 -10.12 1.52 7.88
CA LEU A 224 -10.13 2.96 8.14
C LEU A 224 -8.71 3.54 8.24
N ILE A 225 -7.80 2.82 8.89
CA ILE A 225 -6.38 3.23 9.00
C ILE A 225 -5.74 3.24 7.60
N GLU A 226 -5.96 2.19 6.81
CA GLU A 226 -5.44 2.08 5.45
C GLU A 226 -6.04 3.14 4.51
N PHE A 227 -7.34 3.40 4.62
CA PHE A 227 -8.03 4.48 3.93
C PHE A 227 -7.40 5.83 4.29
N THR A 228 -7.18 6.09 5.58
CA THR A 228 -6.55 7.33 6.06
C THR A 228 -5.15 7.49 5.49
N ALA A 229 -4.35 6.42 5.44
CA ALA A 229 -3.04 6.43 4.82
C ALA A 229 -3.12 6.75 3.32
N LEU A 230 -4.08 6.18 2.59
CA LEU A 230 -4.29 6.51 1.18
C LEU A 230 -4.79 7.94 0.97
N CYS A 231 -5.61 8.49 1.87
CA CYS A 231 -6.01 9.89 1.84
C CYS A 231 -4.80 10.83 1.98
N VAL A 232 -3.84 10.48 2.86
CA VAL A 232 -2.57 11.20 2.96
C VAL A 232 -1.77 11.11 1.64
N LEU A 233 -1.80 9.96 0.97
CA LEU A 233 -1.21 9.78 -0.36
C LEU A 233 -2.04 10.38 -1.51
N CYS A 234 -3.26 10.85 -1.25
CA CYS A 234 -4.08 11.60 -2.19
C CYS A 234 -3.69 13.07 -2.26
N VAL A 235 -2.67 13.53 -1.53
CA VAL A 235 -2.07 14.85 -1.72
C VAL A 235 -1.30 14.87 -3.07
N ASP A 236 -0.90 16.05 -3.56
CA ASP A 236 -0.05 16.15 -4.73
C ASP A 236 1.37 15.61 -4.47
N LEU A 237 1.49 14.28 -4.45
CA LEU A 237 2.74 13.57 -4.21
C LEU A 237 3.81 13.93 -5.25
N LYS A 238 3.43 14.23 -6.49
CA LYS A 238 4.41 14.59 -7.54
C LYS A 238 5.09 15.92 -7.23
N SER A 239 4.36 16.95 -6.81
CA SER A 239 5.01 18.21 -6.43
C SER A 239 5.90 18.05 -5.19
N HIS A 240 5.46 17.27 -4.21
CA HIS A 240 6.23 17.05 -2.98
C HIS A 240 7.47 16.17 -3.15
N PHE A 241 7.42 15.12 -3.98
CA PHE A 241 8.52 14.15 -4.13
C PHE A 241 9.37 14.38 -5.39
N LEU A 242 8.81 14.99 -6.43
CA LEU A 242 9.50 15.28 -7.69
C LEU A 242 9.73 16.77 -7.94
N GLY A 243 9.25 17.68 -7.10
CA GLY A 243 9.67 19.09 -7.13
C GLY A 243 9.35 19.86 -8.41
N HIS A 244 8.40 19.41 -9.25
CA HIS A 244 7.94 20.23 -10.37
C HIS A 244 6.71 21.06 -9.97
N PRO A 245 6.76 22.38 -10.17
CA PRO A 245 5.58 23.22 -10.14
C PRO A 245 4.77 23.00 -11.41
N PHE A 246 3.56 23.54 -11.41
CA PHE A 246 2.77 23.84 -12.59
C PHE A 246 3.49 24.86 -13.50
N ALA A 247 4.69 24.55 -13.99
CA ALA A 247 5.41 25.33 -14.98
C ALA A 247 5.59 24.45 -16.20
N ASN A 248 4.56 24.46 -17.05
CA ASN A 248 4.62 24.32 -18.50
C ASN A 248 3.18 24.25 -18.97
N ASP A 249 2.54 25.42 -19.02
CA ASP A 249 1.68 25.81 -20.14
C ASP A 249 1.72 27.34 -20.22
N VAL A 250 2.24 27.83 -21.36
CA VAL A 250 2.34 29.24 -21.80
C VAL A 250 3.51 30.07 -21.23
N GLU A 251 4.72 29.73 -21.64
CA GLU A 251 5.66 30.78 -22.08
C GLU A 251 5.77 30.68 -23.61
N ILE A 252 4.89 31.40 -24.30
CA ILE A 252 5.13 31.75 -25.71
C ILE A 252 6.20 32.84 -25.64
N GLN A 253 7.47 32.44 -25.73
CA GLN A 253 8.50 33.35 -26.24
C GLN A 253 8.34 33.38 -27.76
N PRO A 254 7.98 34.51 -28.39
CA PRO A 254 8.25 34.67 -29.81
C PRO A 254 9.75 34.90 -29.96
N THR A 255 10.36 33.95 -30.65
CA THR A 255 11.69 34.03 -31.24
C THR A 255 11.85 35.32 -32.05
N SER A 256 12.94 36.03 -31.76
CA SER A 256 13.79 36.80 -32.68
C SER A 256 13.22 37.16 -34.07
N GLY A 257 12.85 38.43 -34.25
CA GLY A 257 12.85 39.07 -35.56
C GLY A 257 14.12 39.89 -35.73
N SER A 258 15.15 39.31 -36.37
CA SER A 258 16.23 40.10 -36.95
C SER A 258 15.75 40.71 -38.27
N GLY A 259 15.95 42.00 -38.51
CA GLY A 259 15.73 42.56 -39.83
C GLY A 259 15.78 44.08 -39.93
N TYR A 260 16.95 44.59 -40.30
CA TYR A 260 17.21 45.76 -41.14
C TYR A 260 16.60 47.14 -40.80
N HIS A 261 17.47 48.13 -40.58
CA HIS A 261 17.50 49.30 -41.47
C HIS A 261 18.83 50.07 -41.39
N ASN A 262 19.45 50.25 -42.55
CA ASN A 262 20.42 51.30 -42.85
C ASN A 262 19.77 52.68 -42.61
N VAL A 263 20.46 53.60 -41.94
CA VAL A 263 21.03 54.88 -42.42
C VAL A 263 21.91 55.43 -41.29
#